data_AF-A0AAN7N7M9-F1
#
_entry.id   AF-A0AAN7N7M9-F1
#
_cell.length_a   1.000
_cell.length_b   1.000
_cell.length_c   1.000
_cell.angle_alpha   90.00
_cell.angle_beta   90.00
_cell.angle_gamma   90.00
#
_symmetry.space_group_name_H-M   'P 1'
#
loop_
_entity.id
_entity.type
_entity.pdbx_description
1 polymer ?
#
loop_
_entity_poly.entity_id
_entity_poly.type
_entity_poly.pdbx_seq_one_letter_code
_entity_poly.pdbx_strand_id
1 'polypeptide(L)'
;MKFNKHNCRILHLGRSNTGHKSKLGEERLESSPAERDLGVLIGSGLNRSQQRALAAERANPIPGCIKHGITSRSREGIIPMYLSLVRPHLEYCVQLWAPPLKDVTMPEHFSSN
;
A
#
# COMPACT_ATOMS: atom_id res chain seq x y z
N MET A 1 -19.00 -4.70 -2.51
CA MET A 1 -18.21 -4.25 -3.68
C MET A 1 -17.76 -5.46 -4.48
N LYS A 2 -17.69 -5.35 -5.81
CA LYS A 2 -17.22 -6.44 -6.69
C LYS A 2 -15.73 -6.22 -6.96
N PHE A 3 -14.89 -7.16 -6.55
CA PHE A 3 -13.45 -7.05 -6.74
C PHE A 3 -13.08 -7.20 -8.21
N ASN A 4 -12.17 -6.36 -8.69
CA ASN A 4 -11.75 -6.40 -10.07
C ASN A 4 -10.62 -7.43 -10.26
N LYS A 5 -11.03 -8.68 -10.48
CA LYS A 5 -10.12 -9.84 -10.55
C LYS A 5 -9.04 -9.73 -11.63
N HIS A 6 -9.29 -9.05 -12.76
CA HIS A 6 -8.30 -8.93 -13.84
C HIS A 6 -7.14 -7.98 -13.49
N ASN A 7 -7.32 -7.12 -12.49
CA ASN A 7 -6.29 -6.20 -12.04
C ASN A 7 -5.51 -6.71 -10.82
N CYS A 8 -5.92 -7.82 -10.22
CA CYS A 8 -5.30 -8.35 -9.01
C CYS A 8 -4.21 -9.37 -9.38
N ARG A 9 -2.99 -9.14 -8.89
CA ARG A 9 -1.89 -10.10 -9.04
C ARG A 9 -1.32 -10.50 -7.70
N ILE A 10 -0.76 -11.71 -7.63
CA ILE A 10 -0.07 -12.20 -6.44
C ILE A 10 1.34 -11.62 -6.44
N LEU A 11 1.68 -10.94 -5.35
CA LEU A 11 3.05 -10.51 -5.07
C LEU A 11 3.66 -11.37 -3.97
N HIS A 12 4.71 -12.13 -4.30
CA HIS A 12 5.45 -12.92 -3.32
C HIS A 12 6.50 -12.06 -2.63
N LEU A 13 6.24 -11.70 -1.38
CA LEU A 13 7.18 -10.96 -0.52
C LEU A 13 7.93 -11.92 0.40
N GLY A 14 9.24 -11.69 0.58
CA GLY A 14 10.10 -12.45 1.48
C GLY A 14 10.80 -13.63 0.80
N ARG A 15 11.97 -14.00 1.35
CA ARG A 15 12.87 -15.00 0.78
C ARG A 15 12.34 -16.44 0.85
N SER A 16 11.37 -16.70 1.73
CA SER A 16 10.75 -18.01 1.97
C SER A 16 9.44 -18.25 1.19
N ASN A 17 8.95 -17.26 0.43
CA ASN A 17 7.65 -17.32 -0.19
C ASN A 17 7.76 -17.79 -1.66
N THR A 18 7.82 -19.11 -1.86
CA THR A 18 8.24 -19.77 -3.12
C THR A 18 7.14 -19.93 -4.19
N GLY A 19 6.22 -18.97 -4.33
CA GLY A 19 5.27 -18.99 -5.45
C GLY A 19 3.95 -19.71 -5.17
N HIS A 20 3.40 -19.54 -3.96
CA HIS A 20 2.11 -20.11 -3.61
C HIS A 20 0.99 -19.65 -4.55
N LYS A 21 0.23 -20.59 -5.12
CA LYS A 21 -0.85 -20.27 -6.05
C LYS A 21 -2.12 -19.92 -5.27
N SER A 22 -2.52 -18.64 -5.31
CA SER A 22 -3.74 -18.15 -4.67
C SER A 22 -4.90 -18.03 -5.66
N LYS A 23 -6.12 -18.06 -5.13
CA LYS A 23 -7.36 -17.88 -5.91
C LYS A 23 -8.20 -16.78 -5.29
N LEU A 24 -8.90 -16.02 -6.14
CA LEU A 24 -9.90 -15.04 -5.73
C LEU A 24 -11.28 -15.54 -6.16
N GLY A 25 -11.97 -16.22 -5.24
CA GLY A 25 -13.13 -17.06 -5.55
C GLY A 25 -12.69 -18.29 -6.36
N GLU A 26 -13.30 -18.50 -7.53
CA GLU A 26 -12.97 -19.65 -8.40
C GLU A 26 -11.77 -19.39 -9.34
N GLU A 27 -11.36 -18.14 -9.50
CA GLU A 27 -10.35 -17.73 -10.48
C GLU A 27 -8.95 -17.74 -9.87
N ARG A 28 -7.97 -18.30 -10.61
CA ARG A 28 -6.56 -18.31 -10.21
C ARG A 28 -5.92 -16.96 -10.54
N LEU A 29 -5.26 -16.36 -9.56
CA LEU A 29 -4.52 -15.12 -9.78
C LEU A 29 -3.14 -15.42 -10.36
N GLU A 30 -2.68 -14.55 -11.26
CA GLU A 30 -1.33 -14.61 -11.79
C GLU A 30 -0.33 -13.99 -10.82
N SER A 31 0.90 -14.52 -10.79
CA SER A 31 1.99 -13.93 -10.02
C SER A 31 2.68 -12.80 -10.79
N SER A 32 2.99 -11.70 -10.11
CA SER A 32 3.75 -10.58 -10.68
C SER A 32 4.99 -10.29 -9.84
N PRO A 33 6.14 -9.93 -10.45
CA PRO A 33 7.33 -9.51 -9.70
C PRO A 33 7.14 -8.13 -9.04
N ALA A 34 6.17 -7.34 -9.50
CA ALA A 34 5.80 -6.08 -8.88
C ALA A 34 4.31 -5.77 -9.08
N GLU A 35 3.70 -5.15 -8.09
CA GLU A 35 2.31 -4.71 -8.09
C GLU A 35 2.24 -3.23 -7.71
N ARG A 36 1.34 -2.48 -8.33
CA ARG A 36 1.02 -1.11 -7.90
C ARG A 36 -0.27 -1.14 -7.10
N ASP A 37 -0.18 -0.84 -5.83
CA ASP A 37 -1.34 -0.68 -4.97
C ASP A 37 -1.31 0.69 -4.28
N LEU A 38 -2.47 1.37 -4.28
CA LEU A 38 -2.62 2.75 -3.79
C LEU A 38 -1.58 3.75 -4.34
N GLY A 39 -1.06 3.50 -5.56
CA GLY A 39 -0.03 4.32 -6.21
C GLY A 39 1.41 4.04 -5.78
N VAL A 40 1.62 3.09 -4.86
CA VAL A 40 2.93 2.62 -4.41
C VAL A 40 3.31 1.37 -5.19
N LEU A 41 4.51 1.38 -5.79
CA LEU A 41 5.05 0.19 -6.46
C LEU A 41 5.70 -0.72 -5.42
N ILE A 42 5.23 -1.97 -5.36
CA ILE A 42 5.69 -2.99 -4.43
C ILE A 42 6.29 -4.11 -5.28
N GLY A 43 7.60 -4.34 -5.15
CA GLY A 43 8.30 -5.39 -5.91
C GLY A 43 8.90 -6.44 -5.00
N SER A 44 8.83 -7.71 -5.41
CA SER A 44 9.49 -8.83 -4.71
C SER A 44 11.02 -8.71 -4.74
N GLY A 45 11.56 -8.05 -5.78
CA GLY A 45 12.99 -7.75 -5.92
C GLY A 45 13.43 -6.42 -5.31
N LEU A 46 12.49 -5.58 -4.82
CA LEU A 46 12.85 -4.31 -4.20
C LEU A 46 13.26 -4.55 -2.75
N ASN A 47 14.44 -4.08 -2.36
CA ASN A 47 14.81 -4.10 -0.95
C ASN A 47 13.94 -3.09 -0.17
N ARG A 48 13.79 -3.31 1.15
CA ARG A 48 12.95 -2.45 2.02
C ARG A 48 13.34 -0.97 1.97
N SER A 49 14.61 -0.65 1.69
CA SER A 49 15.07 0.74 1.58
C SER A 49 14.60 1.38 0.27
N GLN A 50 14.61 0.64 -0.84
CA GLN A 50 14.09 1.09 -2.14
C GLN A 50 12.57 1.30 -2.08
N GLN A 51 11.82 0.36 -1.48
CA GLN A 51 10.37 0.53 -1.29
C GLN A 51 10.05 1.78 -0.45
N ARG A 52 10.82 2.03 0.61
CA ARG A 52 10.66 3.22 1.45
C ARG A 52 10.99 4.51 0.71
N ALA A 53 12.04 4.51 -0.11
CA ALA A 53 12.42 5.66 -0.93
C ALA A 53 11.31 6.02 -1.93
N LEU A 54 10.73 5.02 -2.61
CA LEU A 54 9.62 5.22 -3.55
C LEU A 54 8.34 5.73 -2.87
N ALA A 55 8.02 5.20 -1.69
CA ALA A 55 6.88 5.68 -0.90
C ALA A 55 7.08 7.14 -0.45
N ALA A 56 8.30 7.50 -0.02
CA ALA A 56 8.64 8.87 0.32
C ALA A 56 8.56 9.80 -0.90
N GLU A 57 9.07 9.39 -2.05
CA GLU A 57 8.99 10.15 -3.31
C GLU A 57 7.54 10.47 -3.69
N ARG A 58 6.62 9.50 -3.51
CA ARG A 58 5.18 9.71 -3.75
C ARG A 58 4.51 10.63 -2.75
N ALA A 59 4.97 10.63 -1.50
CA ALA A 59 4.45 11.51 -0.45
C ALA A 59 5.02 12.93 -0.49
N ASN A 60 6.19 13.13 -1.10
CA ASN A 60 6.89 14.43 -1.17
C ASN A 60 6.07 15.60 -1.72
N PRO A 61 5.16 15.42 -2.72
CA PRO A 61 4.33 16.52 -3.20
C PRO A 61 3.25 16.97 -2.21
N ILE A 62 2.83 16.09 -1.28
CA ILE A 62 1.68 16.33 -0.39
C ILE A 62 1.89 17.60 0.47
N PRO A 63 3.03 17.79 1.17
CA PRO A 63 3.28 19.04 1.91
C PRO A 63 3.21 20.30 1.05
N GLY A 64 3.64 20.23 -0.22
CA GLY A 64 3.53 21.33 -1.18
C GLY A 64 2.07 21.65 -1.52
N CYS A 65 1.27 20.61 -1.80
CA CYS A 65 -0.17 20.74 -2.04
C CYS A 65 -0.91 21.33 -0.83
N ILE A 66 -0.56 20.90 0.39
CA ILE A 66 -1.11 21.44 1.64
C ILE A 66 -0.77 22.93 1.77
N LYS A 67 0.48 23.33 1.50
CA LYS A 67 0.92 24.72 1.61
C LYS A 67 0.24 25.65 0.59
N HIS A 68 -0.02 25.16 -0.62
CA HIS A 68 -0.63 25.94 -1.70
C HIS A 68 -2.16 25.96 -1.67
N GLY A 69 -2.81 24.89 -1.17
CA GLY A 69 -4.26 24.79 -1.12
C GLY A 69 -4.91 25.44 0.11
N ILE A 70 -4.12 25.85 1.11
CA ILE A 70 -4.61 26.36 2.39
C ILE A 70 -4.22 27.84 2.55
N THR A 71 -5.20 28.73 2.32
CA THR A 71 -5.07 30.18 2.55
C THR A 71 -5.04 30.56 4.04
N SER A 72 -5.54 29.70 4.95
CA SER A 72 -5.50 29.92 6.41
C SER A 72 -4.80 28.77 7.15
N ARG A 73 -3.60 29.04 7.70
CA ARG A 73 -2.78 28.06 8.44
C ARG A 73 -3.29 27.81 9.86
N SER A 74 -4.56 27.44 10.06
CA SER A 74 -5.04 27.08 11.40
C SER A 74 -4.51 25.68 11.77
N ARG A 75 -4.04 25.53 13.01
CA ARG A 75 -3.57 24.24 13.56
C ARG A 75 -4.70 23.21 13.55
N GLU A 76 -5.93 23.71 13.63
CA GLU A 76 -7.20 22.99 13.61
C GLU A 76 -7.51 22.40 12.23
N GLY A 77 -7.01 22.96 11.13
CA GLY A 77 -7.19 22.41 9.78
C GLY A 77 -6.09 21.44 9.34
N ILE A 78 -4.84 21.70 9.74
CA ILE A 78 -3.68 20.90 9.31
C ILE A 78 -3.70 19.50 9.92
N ILE A 79 -4.03 19.37 11.20
CA ILE A 79 -3.99 18.08 11.91
C ILE A 79 -5.00 17.08 11.34
N PRO A 80 -6.30 17.40 11.19
CA PRO A 80 -7.27 16.47 10.61
C PRO A 80 -6.90 16.07 9.18
N MET A 81 -6.35 17.00 8.40
CA MET A 81 -6.01 16.77 7.00
C MET A 81 -4.75 15.90 6.83
N TYR A 82 -3.75 16.08 7.68
CA TYR A 82 -2.60 15.18 7.74
C TYR A 82 -3.05 13.76 8.13
N LEU A 83 -3.92 13.64 9.12
CA LEU A 83 -4.46 12.35 9.54
C LEU A 83 -5.31 11.70 8.44
N SER A 84 -6.13 12.46 7.70
CA SER A 84 -6.97 11.88 6.63
C SER A 84 -6.16 11.48 5.40
N LEU A 85 -5.10 12.22 5.06
CA LEU A 85 -4.34 11.99 3.83
C LEU A 85 -3.11 11.10 4.04
N VAL A 86 -2.41 11.18 5.16
CA VAL A 86 -1.11 10.52 5.36
C VAL A 86 -1.23 9.24 6.18
N ARG A 87 -2.10 9.23 7.19
CA ARG A 87 -2.24 8.08 8.10
C ARG A 87 -2.66 6.78 7.39
N PRO A 88 -3.63 6.76 6.45
CA PRO A 88 -4.02 5.52 5.77
C PRO A 88 -2.86 4.90 4.98
N HIS A 89 -2.02 5.73 4.36
CA HIS A 89 -0.83 5.26 3.64
C HIS A 89 0.23 4.70 4.60
N LEU A 90 0.43 5.31 5.77
CA LEU A 90 1.39 4.80 6.76
C LEU A 90 0.93 3.48 7.39
N GLU A 91 -0.34 3.37 7.77
CA GLU A 91 -0.91 2.14 8.35
C GLU A 91 -0.85 0.98 7.34
N TYR A 92 -1.14 1.25 6.05
CA TYR A 92 -0.96 0.30 4.96
C TYR A 92 0.51 -0.14 4.79
N CYS A 93 1.44 0.83 4.71
CA CYS A 93 2.87 0.53 4.53
C CYS A 93 3.46 -0.29 5.69
N VAL A 94 2.96 -0.12 6.92
CA VAL A 94 3.42 -0.89 8.09
C VAL A 94 3.08 -2.38 7.95
N GLN A 95 1.85 -2.73 7.53
CA GLN A 95 1.48 -4.14 7.32
C GLN A 95 2.30 -4.78 6.20
N LEU A 96 2.63 -4.00 5.17
CA LEU A 96 3.41 -4.45 4.03
C LEU A 96 4.90 -4.66 4.37
N TRP A 97 5.49 -3.79 5.18
CA TRP A 97 6.93 -3.83 5.51
C TRP A 97 7.26 -4.65 6.76
N ALA A 98 6.26 -4.94 7.58
CA ALA A 98 6.32 -5.84 8.72
C ALA A 98 5.12 -6.79 8.70
N PRO A 99 5.04 -7.70 7.71
CA PRO A 99 3.98 -8.69 7.69
C PRO A 99 4.05 -9.50 8.99
N PRO A 100 2.93 -9.68 9.72
CA PRO A 100 2.93 -10.47 10.93
C PRO A 100 3.46 -11.87 10.59
N LEU A 101 4.39 -12.40 11.40
CA LEU A 101 5.07 -13.69 11.21
C LEU A 101 4.14 -14.94 11.21
N LYS A 102 2.83 -14.75 11.26
CA LYS A 102 1.86 -15.83 10.99
C LYS A 102 1.71 -15.90 9.48
N ASP A 103 1.63 -17.09 8.90
CA ASP A 103 1.38 -17.30 7.46
C ASP A 103 0.06 -16.65 7.01
N VAL A 104 0.07 -15.33 6.85
CA VAL A 104 -1.06 -14.57 6.35
C VAL A 104 -0.85 -14.51 4.84
N THR A 105 -1.43 -15.50 4.15
CA THR A 105 -1.93 -15.30 2.80
C THR A 105 -2.80 -14.05 2.87
N MET A 106 -2.33 -12.86 2.51
CA MET A 106 -3.10 -11.61 2.65
C MET A 106 -4.44 -11.76 1.90
N PRO A 107 -5.58 -11.96 2.59
CA PRO A 107 -6.88 -11.88 1.96
C PRO A 107 -7.36 -10.47 2.26
N GLU A 108 -7.43 -9.64 1.23
CA GLU A 108 -7.81 -8.23 1.31
C GLU A 108 -9.02 -8.02 2.24
N HIS A 109 -8.75 -7.63 3.48
CA HIS A 109 -9.73 -7.09 4.42
C HIS A 109 -9.37 -5.62 4.63
N PHE A 110 -9.73 -4.79 3.65
CA PHE A 110 -10.02 -3.39 3.90
C PHE A 110 -11.53 -3.23 4.02
N SER A 111 -12.04 -3.51 5.21
CA SER A 111 -13.34 -3.00 5.64
C SER A 111 -13.06 -1.67 6.33
N SER A 112 -13.39 -0.55 5.68
CA SER A 112 -13.60 0.71 6.38
C SER A 112 -15.10 0.94 6.48
N ASN A 113 -15.59 1.03 7.71
CA ASN A 113 -16.72 1.91 8.03
C ASN A 113 -16.28 3.37 7.84
#